data_AF-A0A966TY10-F1
#
_entry.id   AF-A0A966TY10-F1
#
_cell.length_a   1.000
_cell.length_b   1.000
_cell.length_c   1.000
_cell.angle_alpha   90.00
_cell.angle_beta   90.00
_cell.angle_gamma   90.00
#
_symmetry.space_group_name_H-M   'P 1'
#
loop_
_entity.id
_entity.type
_entity.pdbx_description
1 polymer ?
#
loop_
_entity_poly.entity_id
_entity_poly.type
_entity_poly.pdbx_seq_one_letter_code
_entity_poly.pdbx_strand_id
1 'polypeptide(L)'
;MSIPWIDWLSLAIRWLHLAAGIAWIGTSFYFIWLDQSLRARTHLPQGVLGESWSVHGGGFYHVQKYSVAPENMPPELHWFKYEAYFTWLSGFALLVVLYYFGASSYLIDPTRAELTPWQAIGASVG
;
A
#
# COMPACT_ATOMS: atom_id res chain seq x y z
N MET A 1 -29.77 24.34 -2.61
CA MET A 1 -28.59 23.84 -1.85
C MET A 1 -27.73 23.03 -2.80
N SER A 2 -26.49 23.44 -3.07
CA SER A 2 -25.53 22.63 -3.81
C SER A 2 -24.83 21.67 -2.85
N ILE A 3 -24.72 20.40 -3.22
CA ILE A 3 -23.96 19.40 -2.45
C ILE A 3 -22.46 19.66 -2.68
N PRO A 4 -21.62 19.70 -1.64
CA PRO A 4 -20.18 19.92 -1.78
C PRO A 4 -19.47 18.64 -2.24
N TRP A 5 -19.62 18.29 -3.51
CA TRP A 5 -19.10 17.04 -4.08
C TRP A 5 -17.58 16.86 -3.92
N ILE A 6 -16.81 17.94 -3.96
CA ILE A 6 -15.35 17.90 -3.83
C ILE A 6 -14.93 17.49 -2.41
N ASP A 7 -15.63 17.96 -1.39
CA ASP A 7 -15.35 17.61 0.00
C ASP A 7 -15.66 16.14 0.28
N TRP A 8 -16.79 15.64 -0.26
CA TRP A 8 -17.14 14.22 -0.19
C TRP A 8 -16.15 13.33 -0.95
N LEU A 9 -15.70 13.76 -2.13
CA LEU A 9 -14.67 13.05 -2.88
C LEU A 9 -13.34 13.00 -2.11
N SER A 10 -12.90 14.14 -1.56
CA SER A 10 -11.70 14.22 -0.72
C SER A 10 -11.80 13.27 0.47
N LEU A 11 -12.94 13.27 1.17
CA LEU A 11 -13.18 12.37 2.30
C LEU A 11 -13.13 10.90 1.89
N ALA A 12 -13.77 10.53 0.76
CA ALA A 12 -13.77 9.16 0.25
C ALA A 12 -12.35 8.69 -0.10
N ILE A 13 -11.54 9.52 -0.77
CA ILE A 13 -10.16 9.19 -1.12
C ILE A 13 -9.30 9.06 0.15
N ARG A 14 -9.53 9.89 1.18
CA ARG A 14 -8.81 9.79 2.47
C ARG A 14 -9.07 8.45 3.15
N TRP A 15 -10.33 8.02 3.20
CA TRP A 15 -10.69 6.73 3.77
C TRP A 15 -10.13 5.56 2.96
N LEU A 16 -10.18 5.64 1.63
CA LEU A 16 -9.53 4.66 0.76
C LEU A 16 -8.02 4.58 1.04
N HIS A 17 -7.34 5.72 1.14
CA HIS A 17 -5.90 5.77 1.40
C HIS A 17 -5.54 5.19 2.77
N LEU A 18 -6.31 5.53 3.81
CA LEU A 18 -6.12 4.97 5.14
C LEU A 18 -6.30 3.45 5.13
N ALA A 19 -7.37 2.95 4.52
CA ALA A 19 -7.62 1.51 4.43
C ALA A 19 -6.53 0.78 3.63
N ALA A 20 -6.11 1.33 2.49
CA ALA A 20 -5.02 0.78 1.68
C ALA A 20 -3.70 0.77 2.47
N GLY A 21 -3.39 1.84 3.18
CA GLY A 21 -2.19 1.95 4.02
C GLY A 21 -2.18 0.92 5.16
N ILE A 22 -3.33 0.72 5.84
CA ILE A 22 -3.47 -0.33 6.85
C ILE A 22 -3.24 -1.71 6.23
N ALA A 23 -3.81 -1.99 5.05
CA ALA A 23 -3.61 -3.27 4.37
C ALA A 23 -2.14 -3.48 3.97
N TRP A 24 -1.47 -2.46 3.43
CA TRP A 24 -0.07 -2.57 3.00
C TRP A 24 0.89 -2.74 4.17
N ILE A 25 0.73 -1.96 5.23
CA ILE A 25 1.56 -2.06 6.43
C ILE A 25 1.26 -3.38 7.16
N GLY A 26 -0.01 -3.77 7.26
CA GLY A 26 -0.43 -5.01 7.89
C GLY A 26 0.11 -6.26 7.19
N THR A 27 0.04 -6.31 5.85
CA THR A 27 0.65 -7.38 5.06
C THR A 27 2.16 -7.41 5.24
N SER A 28 2.82 -6.25 5.29
CA SER A 28 4.27 -6.17 5.56
C SER A 28 4.64 -6.78 6.91
N PHE A 29 3.93 -6.42 7.99
CA PHE A 29 4.18 -7.01 9.31
C PHE A 29 3.88 -8.51 9.36
N TYR A 30 2.83 -8.97 8.66
CA TYR A 30 2.54 -10.39 8.54
C TYR A 30 3.71 -11.15 7.89
N PHE A 31 4.25 -10.65 6.77
CA PHE A 31 5.38 -11.28 6.10
C PHE A 31 6.68 -11.22 6.91
N ILE A 32 6.92 -10.12 7.64
CA ILE A 32 8.05 -10.02 8.59
C ILE A 32 7.94 -11.11 9.67
N TRP A 33 6.75 -11.29 10.25
CA TRP A 33 6.52 -12.35 11.22
C TRP A 33 6.68 -13.74 10.59
N LEU A 34 6.08 -13.97 9.42
CA LEU A 34 6.14 -15.25 8.71
C LEU A 34 7.58 -15.67 8.41
N ASP A 35 8.40 -14.72 7.94
CA ASP A 35 9.81 -14.97 7.66
C ASP A 35 10.59 -15.35 8.94
N GLN A 36 10.27 -14.73 10.08
CA GLN A 36 10.87 -15.04 11.38
C GLN A 36 10.32 -16.34 12.00
N SER A 37 9.12 -16.78 11.62
CA SER A 37 8.50 -17.99 12.11
C SER A 37 8.98 -19.25 11.39
N LEU A 38 9.66 -19.11 10.24
CA LEU A 38 10.21 -20.24 9.49
C LEU A 38 11.15 -21.07 10.37
N ARG A 39 11.02 -22.39 10.28
CA ARG A 39 11.90 -23.36 10.91
C ARG A 39 12.49 -24.27 9.86
N ALA A 40 13.81 -24.44 9.89
CA ALA A 40 14.45 -25.53 9.18
C ALA A 40 14.06 -26.86 9.84
N ARG A 41 13.74 -27.87 9.03
CA ARG A 41 13.40 -29.22 9.51
C ARG A 41 14.17 -30.26 8.72
N THR A 42 14.29 -31.45 9.28
CA THR A 42 14.80 -32.61 8.55
C THR A 42 13.83 -32.96 7.43
N HIS A 43 14.35 -33.25 6.24
CA HIS A 43 13.59 -33.63 5.03
C HIS A 43 12.71 -32.53 4.39
N LEU A 44 13.17 -31.27 4.38
CA LEU A 44 12.53 -30.25 3.56
C LEU A 44 12.69 -30.54 2.06
N PRO A 45 11.69 -30.20 1.21
CA PRO A 45 11.84 -30.27 -0.23
C PRO A 45 13.03 -29.44 -0.73
N GLN A 46 13.62 -29.83 -1.86
CA GLN A 46 14.74 -29.11 -2.45
C GLN A 46 14.36 -27.64 -2.73
N GLY A 47 15.23 -26.72 -2.31
CA GLY A 47 15.05 -25.28 -2.52
C GLY A 47 14.21 -24.55 -1.45
N VAL A 48 13.58 -25.29 -0.53
CA VAL A 48 12.84 -24.73 0.62
C VAL A 48 13.82 -24.26 1.70
N LEU A 49 13.72 -22.99 2.09
CA LEU A 49 14.53 -22.39 3.15
C LEU A 49 14.02 -22.74 4.54
N GLY A 50 12.72 -22.98 4.67
CA GLY A 50 12.08 -23.33 5.93
C GLY A 50 10.57 -23.43 5.75
N GLU A 51 9.92 -23.90 6.82
CA GLU A 51 8.47 -24.01 6.88
C GLU A 51 7.89 -23.38 8.15
N SER A 52 6.65 -22.91 8.04
CA SER A 52 5.85 -22.41 9.15
C SER A 52 4.52 -23.14 9.19
N TRP A 53 4.10 -23.51 10.40
CA TRP A 53 2.79 -24.09 10.68
C TRP A 53 2.01 -23.12 11.55
N SER A 54 0.80 -22.77 11.14
CA SER A 54 -0.08 -21.86 11.88
C SER A 54 -1.52 -22.37 11.92
N VAL A 55 -2.30 -21.89 12.87
CA VAL A 55 -3.72 -22.24 13.04
C VAL A 55 -4.56 -20.97 13.10
N HIS A 56 -5.67 -20.94 12.37
CA HIS A 56 -6.65 -19.85 12.44
C HIS A 56 -8.03 -20.35 12.05
N GLY A 57 -9.08 -19.90 12.75
CA GLY A 57 -10.46 -20.31 12.47
C GLY A 57 -10.71 -21.83 12.55
N GLY A 58 -9.87 -22.57 13.31
CA GLY A 58 -9.93 -24.03 13.41
C GLY A 58 -9.21 -24.79 12.28
N GLY A 59 -8.68 -24.10 11.26
CA GLY A 59 -7.89 -24.68 10.18
C GLY A 59 -6.39 -24.55 10.42
N PHE A 60 -5.60 -25.44 9.81
CA PHE A 60 -4.14 -25.42 9.86
C PHE A 60 -3.56 -25.00 8.51
N TYR A 61 -2.56 -24.13 8.54
CA TYR A 61 -1.84 -23.66 7.37
C TYR A 61 -0.40 -24.17 7.45
N HIS A 62 0.08 -24.72 6.34
CA HIS A 62 1.47 -25.12 6.16
C HIS A 62 2.07 -24.27 5.04
N VAL A 63 3.05 -23.45 5.38
CA VAL A 63 3.69 -22.52 4.46
C VAL A 63 5.16 -22.91 4.32
N GLN A 64 5.62 -23.05 3.09
CA GLN A 64 7.02 -23.29 2.76
C GLN A 64 7.55 -22.13 1.93
N LYS A 65 8.69 -21.55 2.36
CA LYS A 65 9.34 -20.47 1.61
C LYS A 65 10.45 -21.05 0.74
N TYR A 66 10.31 -20.89 -0.57
CA TYR A 66 11.36 -21.21 -1.53
C TYR A 66 12.29 -20.01 -1.73
N SER A 67 13.58 -20.26 -1.90
CA SER A 67 14.58 -19.21 -2.17
C SER A 67 14.43 -18.61 -3.57
N VAL A 68 13.91 -19.40 -4.51
CA VAL A 68 13.64 -19.06 -5.91
C VAL A 68 12.35 -19.74 -6.35
N ALA A 69 11.91 -19.50 -7.60
CA ALA A 69 10.76 -20.21 -8.14
C ALA A 69 10.98 -21.75 -8.07
N PRO A 70 10.00 -22.53 -7.58
CA PRO A 70 10.08 -23.98 -7.56
C PRO A 70 10.03 -24.54 -8.99
N GLU A 71 10.53 -25.77 -9.17
CA GLU A 71 10.51 -26.47 -10.47
C GLU A 71 9.08 -26.66 -11.01
N ASN A 72 8.13 -26.93 -10.10
CA ASN A 72 6.71 -27.06 -10.42
C ASN A 72 5.94 -25.93 -9.71
N MET A 73 5.77 -24.80 -10.41
CA MET A 73 5.00 -23.67 -9.89
C MET A 73 3.52 -23.81 -10.28
N PRO A 74 2.57 -23.67 -9.33
CA PRO A 74 1.15 -23.66 -9.67
C PRO A 74 0.81 -22.47 -10.58
N PRO A 75 -0.17 -22.62 -11.49
CA PRO A 75 -0.56 -21.54 -12.39
C PRO A 75 -1.26 -20.40 -11.64
N GLU A 76 -1.95 -20.69 -10.54
CA GLU A 76 -2.54 -19.68 -9.66
C GLU A 76 -1.52 -19.19 -8.63
N LEU A 77 -1.16 -17.91 -8.72
CA LEU A 77 -0.33 -17.23 -7.74
C LEU A 77 -1.02 -15.95 -7.26
N HIS A 78 -1.12 -15.79 -5.95
CA HIS A 78 -1.47 -14.49 -5.37
C HIS A 78 -0.21 -13.66 -5.13
N TRP A 79 -0.15 -12.49 -5.74
CA TRP A 79 0.93 -11.54 -5.53
C TRP A 79 0.42 -10.33 -4.74
N PHE A 80 0.91 -10.18 -3.51
CA PHE A 80 0.64 -9.08 -2.58
C PHE A 80 1.30 -7.75 -3.01
N LYS A 81 0.91 -7.24 -4.18
CA LYS A 81 1.37 -5.95 -4.74
C LYS A 81 0.30 -4.86 -4.68
N TYR A 82 -0.96 -5.28 -4.61
CA TYR A 82 -2.09 -4.38 -4.78
C TYR A 82 -2.23 -3.42 -3.60
N GLU A 83 -1.91 -3.86 -2.39
CA GLU A 83 -1.96 -3.05 -1.19
C GLU A 83 -1.01 -1.84 -1.31
N ALA A 84 0.22 -2.09 -1.75
CA ALA A 84 1.20 -1.03 -2.02
C ALA A 84 0.74 -0.12 -3.17
N TYR A 85 0.27 -0.69 -4.27
CA TYR A 85 -0.17 0.08 -5.44
C TYR A 85 -1.38 0.97 -5.15
N PHE A 86 -2.37 0.47 -4.41
CA PHE A 86 -3.53 1.25 -4.01
C PHE A 86 -3.16 2.31 -2.97
N THR A 87 -2.22 2.03 -2.07
CA THR A 87 -1.73 3.05 -1.13
C THR A 87 -1.06 4.20 -1.90
N TRP A 88 -0.16 3.87 -2.83
CA TRP A 88 0.51 4.88 -3.64
C TRP A 88 -0.48 5.68 -4.49
N LEU A 89 -1.38 4.99 -5.21
CA LEU A 89 -2.35 5.64 -6.11
C LEU A 89 -3.30 6.56 -5.35
N SER A 90 -3.83 6.11 -4.22
CA SER A 90 -4.72 6.92 -3.39
C SER A 90 -3.98 8.08 -2.71
N GLY A 91 -2.73 7.89 -2.31
CA GLY A 91 -1.90 8.96 -1.74
C GLY A 91 -1.58 10.03 -2.79
N PHE A 92 -1.26 9.62 -4.02
CA PHE A 92 -1.09 10.53 -5.13
C PHE A 92 -2.38 11.27 -5.48
N ALA A 93 -3.53 10.57 -5.47
CA ALA A 93 -4.83 11.21 -5.66
C ALA A 93 -5.12 12.27 -4.58
N LEU A 94 -4.75 12.01 -3.31
CA LEU A 94 -4.86 13.03 -2.24
C LEU A 94 -3.97 14.23 -2.48
N LEU A 95 -2.74 14.03 -2.95
CA LEU A 95 -1.85 15.13 -3.33
C LEU A 95 -2.52 16.03 -4.37
N VAL A 96 -3.05 15.44 -5.45
CA VAL A 96 -3.72 16.19 -6.52
C VAL A 96 -4.95 16.93 -6.01
N VAL A 97 -5.85 16.24 -5.28
CA VAL A 97 -7.11 16.84 -4.82
C VAL A 97 -6.87 17.94 -3.80
N LEU A 98 -5.96 17.75 -2.84
CA LEU A 98 -5.74 18.72 -1.76
C LEU A 98 -4.82 19.85 -2.18
N TYR A 99 -3.68 19.55 -2.79
CA TYR A 99 -2.64 20.54 -3.02
C TYR A 99 -2.70 21.16 -4.41
N TYR A 100 -3.21 20.47 -5.43
CA TYR A 100 -3.26 21.03 -6.78
C TYR A 100 -4.62 21.65 -7.08
N PHE A 101 -5.73 20.96 -6.81
CA PHE A 101 -7.05 21.59 -6.93
C PHE A 101 -7.32 22.61 -5.81
N GLY A 102 -6.77 22.38 -4.62
CA GLY A 102 -6.80 23.32 -3.50
C GLY A 102 -5.59 24.25 -3.40
N ALA A 103 -4.83 24.47 -4.49
CA ALA A 103 -3.55 25.18 -4.45
C ALA A 103 -3.62 26.57 -3.78
N SER A 104 -4.68 27.34 -4.05
CA SER A 104 -4.85 28.67 -3.44
C SER A 104 -5.00 28.63 -1.92
N SER A 105 -5.41 27.49 -1.35
CA SER A 105 -5.63 27.33 0.10
C SER A 105 -4.50 26.57 0.79
N TYR A 106 -3.91 25.58 0.12
CA TYR A 106 -2.96 24.65 0.75
C TYR A 106 -1.53 24.75 0.23
N LEU A 107 -1.30 25.40 -0.91
CA LEU A 107 0.02 25.47 -1.56
C LEU A 107 0.57 26.92 -1.62
N ILE A 108 -0.30 27.92 -1.71
CA ILE A 108 0.08 29.34 -1.86
C ILE A 108 -0.07 30.08 -0.52
N ASP A 109 0.99 30.78 -0.10
CA ASP A 109 0.94 31.80 0.95
C ASP A 109 1.07 33.20 0.30
N PRO A 110 -0.04 33.95 0.17
CA PRO A 110 -0.03 35.24 -0.50
C PRO A 110 0.75 36.32 0.26
N THR A 111 1.06 36.10 1.55
CA THR A 111 1.88 37.03 2.34
C THR A 111 3.37 36.91 2.01
N ARG A 112 3.77 35.81 1.36
CA ARG A 112 5.16 35.52 0.96
C ARG A 112 5.39 35.74 -0.52
N ALA A 113 4.45 35.32 -1.37
CA ALA A 113 4.55 35.48 -2.81
C ALA A 113 3.18 35.43 -3.49
N GLU A 114 2.95 36.34 -4.43
CA GLU A 114 1.75 36.38 -5.27
C GLU A 114 1.90 35.42 -6.46
N LEU A 115 1.81 34.11 -6.18
CA LEU A 115 1.86 33.08 -7.21
C LEU A 115 0.45 32.74 -7.70
N THR A 116 0.32 32.52 -9.01
CA THR A 116 -0.85 31.85 -9.56
C THR A 116 -0.78 30.33 -9.28
N PRO A 117 -1.92 29.61 -9.25
CA PRO A 117 -1.94 28.18 -8.96
C PRO A 117 -0.98 27.33 -9.82
N TRP A 118 -0.87 27.60 -11.12
CA TRP A 118 0.01 26.82 -11.99
C TRP A 118 1.49 27.06 -11.70
N GLN A 119 1.87 28.29 -11.30
CA GLN A 119 3.25 28.61 -10.90
C GLN A 119 3.62 27.88 -9.62
N ALA A 120 2.71 27.88 -8.64
CA ALA A 120 2.90 27.18 -7.37
C ALA A 120 2.99 25.66 -7.57
N ILE A 121 2.10 25.08 -8.38
CA ILE A 121 2.13 23.65 -8.73
C ILE A 121 3.44 23.31 -9.45
N GLY A 122 3.83 24.08 -10.47
CA GLY A 122 5.07 23.84 -11.22
C GLY A 122 6.30 23.88 -10.32
N ALA A 123 6.39 24.86 -9.43
CA ALA A 123 7.48 24.96 -8.45
C ALA A 123 7.48 23.80 -7.42
N SER A 124 6.33 23.19 -7.13
CA SER A 124 6.22 22.11 -6.13
C SER A 124 6.72 20.75 -6.61
N VAL A 125 6.80 20.55 -7.93
CA VAL A 125 7.21 19.26 -8.52
C VAL A 125 8.74 19.10 -8.57
N GLY A 126 9.49 20.22 -8.51
CA GLY A 126 10.96 20.25 -8.58
C GLY A 126 11.48 20.62 -9.95
#